data_AF-A0A239TFD5-F1
#
_entry.id   AF-A0A239TFD5-F1
#
_cell.length_a   1.000
_cell.length_b   1.000
_cell.length_c   1.000
_cell.angle_alpha   90.00
_cell.angle_beta   90.00
_cell.angle_gamma   90.00
#
_symmetry.space_group_name_H-M   'P 1'
#
loop_
_entity.id
_entity.type
_entity.pdbx_description
1 polymer ?
#
loop_
_entity_poly.entity_id
_entity_poly.type
_entity_poly.pdbx_seq_one_letter_code
_entity_poly.pdbx_strand_id
1 'polypeptide(L)'
;MAIILDDSIYRMIRVQLISSVENTEKVVSFLNKLNAKYKSYKFYLTQQNDLILDSCIMGEDDDESKIIIAVLNNIIKQMQDEYSELMNIVWSK
;
A
#
# COMPACT_ATOMS: atom_id res chain seq x y z
N MET A 1 -6.57 -0.35 -8.25
CA MET A 1 -6.01 0.89 -7.68
C MET A 1 -7.13 1.92 -7.64
N ALA A 2 -7.41 2.49 -6.47
CA ALA A 2 -8.46 3.48 -6.28
C ALA A 2 -7.91 4.68 -5.49
N ILE A 3 -7.95 5.88 -6.08
CA ILE A 3 -7.54 7.10 -5.38
C ILE A 3 -8.78 7.65 -4.67
N ILE A 4 -8.71 7.82 -3.36
CA ILE A 4 -9.83 8.33 -2.54
C ILE A 4 -9.46 9.77 -2.13
N LEU A 5 -10.07 10.73 -2.82
CA LEU A 5 -9.98 12.14 -2.47
C LEU A 5 -11.27 12.49 -1.72
N ASP A 6 -11.16 12.74 -0.42
CA ASP A 6 -12.23 13.34 0.40
C ASP A 6 -11.93 14.82 0.65
N ASP A 7 -12.75 15.56 1.41
CA ASP A 7 -12.53 16.99 1.73
C ASP A 7 -11.64 17.21 2.97
N SER A 8 -10.94 16.19 3.48
CA SER A 8 -10.12 16.32 4.69
C SER A 8 -8.76 16.96 4.41
N ILE A 9 -8.04 17.39 5.45
CA ILE A 9 -6.64 17.87 5.31
C ILE A 9 -5.68 16.76 4.85
N TYR A 10 -6.16 15.50 4.84
CA TYR A 10 -5.47 14.32 4.37
C TYR A 10 -6.19 13.73 3.17
N ARG A 11 -5.47 13.43 2.10
CA ARG A 11 -5.97 12.67 0.96
C ARG A 11 -5.39 11.27 1.03
N MET A 12 -6.19 10.26 0.65
CA MET A 12 -5.81 8.86 0.79
C MET A 12 -5.69 8.18 -0.57
N ILE A 13 -4.49 7.70 -0.87
CA ILE A 13 -4.24 6.86 -2.04
C ILE A 13 -4.32 5.40 -1.59
N ARG A 14 -5.29 4.66 -2.10
CA ARG A 14 -5.51 3.24 -1.76
C ARG A 14 -5.22 2.32 -2.94
N VAL A 15 -4.35 1.35 -2.71
CA VAL A 15 -4.03 0.33 -3.70
C VAL A 15 -4.37 -1.04 -3.14
N GLN A 16 -5.34 -1.71 -3.75
CA GLN A 16 -5.51 -3.15 -3.56
C GLN A 16 -4.47 -3.88 -4.40
N LEU A 17 -3.62 -4.66 -3.73
CA LEU A 17 -2.53 -5.42 -4.34
C LEU A 17 -2.96 -6.84 -4.69
N ILE A 18 -3.63 -7.52 -3.77
CA ILE A 18 -4.03 -8.93 -3.89
C ILE A 18 -5.39 -9.10 -3.24
N SER A 19 -6.25 -9.94 -3.82
CA SER A 19 -7.52 -10.34 -3.23
C SER A 19 -7.43 -11.72 -2.57
N SER A 20 -8.17 -11.93 -1.49
CA SER A 20 -8.37 -13.26 -0.87
C SER A 20 -7.08 -14.02 -0.53
N VAL A 21 -6.19 -13.41 0.25
CA VAL A 21 -4.96 -14.04 0.74
C VAL A 21 -5.28 -15.21 1.68
N GLU A 22 -4.77 -16.40 1.36
CA GLU A 22 -4.94 -17.60 2.20
C GLU A 22 -3.94 -17.67 3.36
N ASN A 23 -2.66 -17.36 3.10
CA ASN A 23 -1.58 -17.46 4.08
C ASN A 23 -1.43 -16.19 4.92
N THR A 24 -2.47 -15.85 5.66
CA THR A 24 -2.58 -14.56 6.36
C THR A 24 -1.50 -14.33 7.41
N GLU A 25 -1.10 -15.35 8.18
CA GLU A 25 -0.10 -15.20 9.25
C GLU A 25 1.29 -14.81 8.72
N LYS A 26 1.80 -15.55 7.74
CA LYS A 26 3.12 -15.26 7.15
C LYS A 26 3.10 -13.90 6.44
N VAL A 27 2.00 -13.61 5.74
CA VAL A 27 1.82 -12.32 5.07
C VAL A 27 1.81 -11.17 6.07
N VAL A 28 1.00 -11.22 7.14
CA VAL A 28 0.95 -10.15 8.17
C VAL A 28 2.33 -9.92 8.80
N SER A 29 3.08 -10.98 9.10
CA SER A 29 4.45 -10.87 9.59
C SER A 29 5.37 -10.12 8.61
N PHE A 30 5.24 -10.41 7.31
CA PHE A 30 5.98 -9.71 6.26
C PHE A 30 5.54 -8.24 6.11
N LEU A 31 4.23 -7.98 6.12
CA LEU A 31 3.70 -6.60 6.05
C LEU A 31 4.19 -5.74 7.21
N ASN A 32 4.32 -6.30 8.41
CA ASN A 32 4.89 -5.57 9.56
C ASN A 32 6.35 -5.16 9.32
N LYS A 33 7.15 -5.99 8.65
CA LYS A 33 8.52 -5.61 8.25
C LYS A 33 8.50 -4.48 7.24
N LEU A 34 7.60 -4.54 6.24
CA LEU A 34 7.44 -3.47 5.25
C LEU A 34 6.99 -2.16 5.89
N ASN A 35 6.03 -2.21 6.81
CA ASN A 35 5.56 -1.05 7.57
C ASN A 35 6.65 -0.42 8.45
N ALA A 36 7.59 -1.23 8.97
CA ALA A 36 8.73 -0.71 9.71
C ALA A 36 9.80 -0.10 8.78
N LYS A 37 9.96 -0.65 7.57
CA LYS A 37 10.93 -0.20 6.57
C LYS A 37 10.51 1.10 5.89
N TYR A 38 9.23 1.24 5.56
CA TYR A 38 8.70 2.35 4.78
C TYR A 38 7.80 3.26 5.62
N LYS A 39 8.14 4.55 5.68
CA LYS A 39 7.43 5.54 6.51
C LYS A 39 6.11 6.01 5.92
N SER A 40 6.02 6.07 4.60
CA SER A 40 4.93 6.72 3.86
C SER A 40 3.74 5.81 3.58
N TYR A 41 3.84 4.52 3.91
CA TYR A 41 2.85 3.51 3.51
C TYR A 41 2.39 2.67 4.68
N LYS A 42 1.15 2.21 4.58
CA LYS A 42 0.57 1.27 5.53
C LYS A 42 -0.01 0.08 4.77
N PHE A 43 0.60 -1.08 4.98
CA PHE A 43 0.15 -2.36 4.48
C PHE A 43 -0.72 -3.07 5.51
N TYR A 44 -1.85 -3.63 5.08
CA TYR A 44 -2.73 -4.42 5.94
C TYR A 44 -3.64 -5.37 5.13
N LEU A 45 -4.21 -6.36 5.82
CA LEU A 45 -5.25 -7.23 5.27
C LEU A 45 -6.63 -6.73 5.71
N THR A 46 -7.61 -6.74 4.80
CA THR A 46 -9.03 -6.50 5.14
C THR A 46 -9.64 -7.70 5.86
N GLN A 47 -10.88 -7.57 6.32
CA GLN A 47 -11.65 -8.70 6.88
C GLN A 47 -11.89 -9.82 5.83
N GLN A 48 -11.83 -9.48 4.55
CA GLN A 48 -11.93 -10.40 3.41
C GLN A 48 -10.55 -10.94 2.98
N ASN A 49 -9.50 -10.67 3.75
CA ASN A 49 -8.11 -11.00 3.43
C ASN A 49 -7.59 -10.34 2.14
N ASP A 50 -8.12 -9.18 1.77
CA ASP A 50 -7.54 -8.40 0.68
C ASP A 50 -6.32 -7.62 1.17
N LEU A 51 -5.22 -7.70 0.44
CA LEU A 51 -4.01 -6.94 0.73
C LEU A 51 -4.14 -5.52 0.20
N ILE A 52 -4.10 -4.56 1.12
CA ILE A 52 -4.20 -3.13 0.86
C ILE A 52 -2.89 -2.42 1.21
N LEU A 53 -2.51 -1.46 0.38
CA LEU A 53 -1.50 -0.44 0.63
C LEU A 53 -2.21 0.92 0.62
N ASP A 54 -2.17 1.62 1.76
CA ASP A 54 -2.61 3.00 1.86
C ASP A 54 -1.42 3.95 1.99
N SER A 55 -1.49 5.07 1.27
CA SER A 55 -0.59 6.22 1.41
C SER A 55 -1.41 7.47 1.71
N CYS A 56 -0.90 8.30 2.61
CA CYS A 56 -1.54 9.57 2.96
C CYS A 56 -0.69 10.73 2.44
N ILE A 57 -1.35 11.75 1.88
CA ILE A 57 -0.74 13.02 1.49
C ILE A 57 -1.52 14.18 2.11
N MET A 58 -0.89 15.34 2.24
CA MET A 58 -1.55 16.56 2.71
C MET A 58 -2.37 17.17 1.56
N GLY A 59 -3.61 17.55 1.84
CA GLY A 59 -4.56 18.07 0.84
C GLY A 59 -4.51 19.58 0.62
N GLU A 60 -3.58 20.29 1.28
CA GLU A 60 -3.45 21.76 1.22
C GLU A 60 -2.31 22.22 0.29
N ASP A 61 -1.67 21.31 -0.45
CA ASP A 61 -0.57 21.64 -1.35
C ASP A 61 -1.09 22.17 -2.70
N ASP A 62 -0.61 23.36 -3.13
CA ASP A 62 -0.90 23.96 -4.45
C ASP A 62 -0.58 23.04 -5.65
N ASP A 63 0.24 22.00 -5.41
CA ASP A 63 0.73 21.02 -6.38
C ASP A 63 0.25 19.58 -6.07
N GLU A 64 -0.92 19.42 -5.44
CA GLU A 64 -1.52 18.12 -5.05
C GLU A 64 -1.41 17.04 -6.15
N SER A 65 -1.67 17.40 -7.42
CA SER A 65 -1.57 16.46 -8.55
C SER A 65 -0.15 15.95 -8.79
N LYS A 66 0.87 16.80 -8.66
CA LYS A 66 2.29 16.39 -8.81
C LYS A 66 2.70 15.48 -7.65
N ILE A 67 2.23 15.79 -6.45
CA ILE A 67 2.50 14.98 -5.25
C ILE A 67 1.86 13.60 -5.39
N ILE A 68 0.59 13.52 -5.82
CA ILE A 68 -0.08 12.25 -6.11
C ILE A 68 0.73 11.42 -7.11
N ILE A 69 1.16 12.01 -8.24
CA ILE A 69 1.96 11.32 -9.26
C ILE A 69 3.29 10.83 -8.68
N ALA A 70 3.99 11.67 -7.90
CA ALA A 70 5.25 11.30 -7.26
C ALA A 70 5.08 10.12 -6.28
N VAL A 71 4.02 10.14 -5.48
CA VAL A 71 3.68 9.07 -4.54
C VAL A 71 3.34 7.78 -5.28
N LEU A 72 2.54 7.84 -6.35
CA LEU A 72 2.21 6.68 -7.19
C LEU A 72 3.47 6.07 -7.82
N ASN A 73 4.38 6.89 -8.35
CA ASN A 73 5.65 6.41 -8.90
C ASN A 73 6.53 5.73 -7.83
N ASN A 74 6.56 6.28 -6.62
CA ASN A 74 7.28 5.69 -5.50
C ASN A 74 6.66 4.34 -5.07
N ILE A 75 5.32 4.24 -5.01
CA ILE A 75 4.60 2.98 -4.77
C ILE A 75 5.01 1.93 -5.81
N ILE A 76 4.97 2.28 -7.10
CA ILE A 76 5.34 1.36 -8.18
C ILE A 76 6.78 0.85 -7.98
N LYS A 77 7.72 1.76 -7.72
CA LYS A 77 9.13 1.41 -7.52
C LYS A 77 9.32 0.45 -6.34
N GLN A 78 8.73 0.76 -5.19
CA GLN A 78 8.87 -0.09 -4.01
C GLN A 78 8.19 -1.44 -4.18
N MET A 79 7.05 -1.47 -4.88
CA MET A 79 6.42 -2.74 -5.22
C MET A 79 7.31 -3.56 -6.13
N GLN A 80 8.02 -2.99 -7.10
CA GLN A 80 8.99 -3.74 -7.91
C GLN A 80 10.10 -4.37 -7.06
N ASP A 81 10.57 -3.67 -6.03
CA ASP A 81 11.63 -4.17 -5.13
C ASP A 81 11.14 -5.32 -4.24
N GLU A 82 9.91 -5.24 -3.74
CA GLU A 82 9.35 -6.23 -2.77
C GLU A 82 8.52 -7.34 -3.44
N TYR A 83 8.14 -7.18 -4.72
CA TYR A 83 7.13 -8.02 -5.39
C TYR A 83 7.48 -9.50 -5.32
N SER A 84 8.71 -9.87 -5.65
CA SER A 84 9.13 -11.27 -5.71
C SER A 84 9.03 -11.95 -4.35
N GLU A 85 9.47 -11.28 -3.28
CA GLU A 85 9.39 -11.85 -1.93
C GLU A 85 7.94 -11.90 -1.43
N LEU A 86 7.17 -10.82 -1.65
CA LEU A 86 5.76 -10.77 -1.30
C LEU A 86 4.96 -11.90 -1.97
N MET A 87 5.13 -12.09 -3.29
CA MET A 87 4.43 -13.15 -4.04
C MET A 87 4.81 -14.55 -3.55
N ASN A 88 6.09 -14.79 -3.27
CA ASN A 88 6.55 -16.07 -2.73
C ASN A 88 5.88 -16.38 -1.39
N ILE A 89 5.72 -15.37 -0.51
CA ILE A 89 5.07 -15.55 0.79
C ILE A 89 3.57 -15.78 0.61
N VAL A 90 2.91 -14.96 -0.20
CA VAL A 90 1.46 -15.03 -0.44
C VAL A 90 1.05 -16.39 -1.03
N TRP A 91 1.82 -16.92 -1.97
CA TRP A 91 1.55 -18.21 -2.61
C TRP A 91 2.28 -19.39 -1.95
N SER A 92 3.03 -19.15 -0.87
CA SER A 92 3.59 -20.25 -0.09
C SER A 92 2.45 -21.00 0.60
N LYS A 93 2.36 -22.31 0.33
CA LYS A 93 1.49 -23.21 1.07
C LYS A 93 1.93 -23.36 2.54
#